data_AF-A0A8D2CV27-F1
#
_entry.id   AF-A0A8D2CV27-F1
#
_cell.length_a   1.000
_cell.length_b   1.000
_cell.length_c   1.000
_cell.angle_alpha   90.00
_cell.angle_beta   90.00
_cell.angle_gamma   90.00
#
_symmetry.space_group_name_H-M   'P 1'
#
loop_
_entity.id
_entity.type
_entity.pdbx_description
1 polymer ?
#
loop_
_entity_poly.entity_id
_entity_poly.type
_entity_poly.pdbx_seq_one_letter_code
_entity_poly.pdbx_strand_id
1 'polypeptide(L)'
;MCCDFPDIYFMPTKISTGTPDASNQTDSELYTFECPIYQTPERSRILNTSTSLPTNFLTSVYLSTAKPPSHWISMQVALLCEKNE
;
A
#
# COMPACT_ATOMS: atom_id res chain seq x y z
N MET A 1 15.08 14.47 4.46
CA MET A 1 13.70 14.98 4.62
C MET A 1 12.89 13.85 5.22
N CYS A 2 12.79 13.81 6.55
CA CYS A 2 11.91 12.86 7.24
C CYS A 2 10.53 13.53 7.23
N CYS A 3 9.64 13.09 6.35
CA CYS A 3 8.26 13.51 6.42
C CYS A 3 7.60 12.62 7.49
N ASP A 4 7.04 13.23 8.52
CA ASP A 4 6.25 12.48 9.50
C ASP A 4 5.12 11.76 8.75
N PHE A 5 5.23 10.44 8.68
CA PHE A 5 4.22 9.63 8.02
C PHE A 5 3.11 9.35 9.05
N PRO A 6 1.83 9.57 8.69
CA PRO A 6 0.74 9.36 9.64
C PRO A 6 0.65 7.89 10.05
N ASP A 7 0.14 7.65 11.25
CA ASP A 7 -0.15 6.31 11.73
C ASP A 7 -1.20 5.64 10.83
N ILE A 8 -0.88 4.43 10.35
CA ILE A 8 -1.83 3.58 9.60
C ILE A 8 -2.34 2.49 10.54
N TYR A 9 -3.65 2.50 10.81
CA TYR A 9 -4.30 1.49 11.65
C TYR A 9 -4.96 0.40 10.79
N PHE A 10 -4.56 -0.86 11.00
CA PHE A 10 -5.21 -2.03 10.43
C PHE A 10 -6.28 -2.53 11.39
N MET A 11 -7.54 -2.16 11.17
CA MET A 11 -8.65 -2.63 12.00
C MET A 11 -9.23 -3.93 11.44
N PRO A 12 -9.35 -5.00 12.25
CA PRO A 12 -10.02 -6.22 11.83
C PRO A 12 -11.50 -5.95 11.54
N THR A 13 -11.95 -6.27 10.32
CA THR A 13 -13.35 -6.18 9.93
C THR A 13 -13.88 -7.56 9.59
N LYS A 14 -15.07 -7.90 10.10
CA LYS A 14 -15.76 -9.14 9.74
C LYS A 14 -16.14 -9.07 8.26
N ILE A 15 -15.72 -10.08 7.49
CA ILE A 15 -16.07 -10.20 6.08
C ILE A 15 -17.57 -10.53 6.01
N SER A 16 -18.40 -9.50 5.83
CA SER A 16 -19.82 -9.67 5.52
C SER A 16 -19.95 -9.80 4.02
N THR A 17 -20.54 -10.89 3.54
CA THR A 17 -20.86 -11.11 2.12
C THR A 17 -22.03 -10.23 1.63
N GLY A 18 -22.36 -9.17 2.36
CA GLY A 18 -23.30 -8.14 1.95
C GLY A 18 -22.63 -7.19 0.97
N THR A 19 -23.35 -6.83 -0.08
CA THR A 19 -22.98 -5.89 -1.14
C THR A 19 -22.05 -4.75 -0.67
N PRO A 20 -21.03 -4.36 -1.45
CA PRO A 20 -20.24 -3.19 -1.11
C PRO A 20 -21.16 -1.96 -1.14
N ASP A 21 -21.48 -1.44 0.02
CA ASP A 21 -22.11 -0.13 0.17
C ASP A 21 -21.10 0.90 -0.33
N ALA A 22 -21.23 1.21 -1.62
CA ALA A 22 -20.61 2.36 -2.24
C ALA A 22 -21.15 3.60 -1.53
N SER A 23 -20.47 4.00 -0.46
CA SER A 23 -20.59 5.35 0.09
C SER A 23 -20.07 6.32 -0.97
N ASN A 24 -20.97 6.69 -1.86
CA ASN A 24 -20.87 7.84 -2.71
C ASN A 24 -21.00 9.07 -1.81
N GLN A 25 -19.96 9.91 -1.78
CA GLN A 25 -19.85 11.30 -1.30
C GLN A 25 -18.48 11.42 -0.59
N THR A 26 -17.58 12.35 -0.89
CA THR A 26 -17.74 13.74 -1.36
C THR A 26 -16.34 14.25 -1.73
N ASP A 27 -16.25 15.02 -2.81
CA ASP A 27 -15.36 16.17 -2.99
C ASP A 27 -13.89 16.05 -2.52
N SER A 28 -12.98 15.74 -3.44
CA SER A 28 -11.59 16.18 -3.39
C SER A 28 -10.97 15.96 -4.76
N GLU A 29 -10.31 16.98 -5.32
CA GLU A 29 -9.53 16.93 -6.57
C GLU A 29 -8.31 15.98 -6.52
N LEU A 30 -8.30 15.02 -5.59
CA LEU A 30 -7.19 14.13 -5.29
C LEU A 30 -7.48 12.73 -5.84
N TYR A 31 -6.43 12.12 -6.39
CA TYR A 31 -6.44 10.75 -6.86
C TYR A 31 -6.12 9.79 -5.72
N THR A 32 -6.73 8.61 -5.75
CA THR A 32 -6.38 7.52 -4.82
C THR A 32 -5.30 6.63 -5.43
N PHE A 33 -4.14 6.55 -4.78
CA PHE A 33 -3.06 5.64 -5.15
C PHE A 33 -3.03 4.43 -4.21
N GLU A 34 -3.10 3.23 -4.78
CA GLU A 34 -2.87 1.98 -4.05
C GLU A 34 -1.35 1.78 -3.89
N CYS A 35 -0.84 2.10 -2.71
CA CYS A 35 0.57 2.02 -2.39
C CYS A 35 0.92 0.65 -1.76
N PRO A 36 1.83 -0.14 -2.36
CA PRO A 36 2.26 -1.41 -1.79
C PRO A 36 3.18 -1.18 -0.59
N ILE A 37 3.06 -2.06 0.40
CA ILE A 37 3.91 -2.11 1.59
C ILE A 37 4.83 -3.32 1.49
N TYR A 38 6.14 -3.08 1.58
CA TYR A 38 7.15 -4.13 1.63
C TYR A 38 7.85 -4.17 2.99
N GLN A 39 8.23 -5.37 3.41
CA GLN A 39 8.96 -5.61 4.64
C GLN A 39 10.40 -5.07 4.59
N THR A 40 11.04 -5.12 3.42
CA THR A 40 12.44 -4.68 3.24
C THR A 40 12.59 -3.82 1.98
N PRO A 41 13.56 -2.89 1.94
CA PRO A 41 13.89 -2.12 0.72
C PRO A 41 14.48 -2.98 -0.40
N GLU A 42 14.88 -4.22 -0.09
CA GLU A 42 15.61 -5.06 -1.01
C GLU A 42 14.69 -5.58 -2.12
N ARG A 43 14.82 -4.97 -3.31
CA ARG A 43 14.22 -5.46 -4.55
C ARG A 43 15.03 -6.63 -5.11
N SER A 44 15.21 -7.65 -4.28
CA SER A 44 15.93 -8.85 -4.69
C SER A 44 14.98 -9.71 -5.53
N ARG A 45 15.23 -9.72 -6.86
CA ARG A 45 14.71 -10.72 -7.80
C ARG A 45 15.41 -12.07 -7.55
N ILE A 46 15.45 -12.51 -6.30
CA ILE A 46 15.81 -13.89 -6.01
C ILE A 46 14.48 -14.64 -6.11
N LEU A 47 14.21 -15.10 -7.32
CA LEU A 47 13.19 -16.10 -7.57
C LEU A 47 13.67 -17.37 -6.84
N ASN A 48 13.37 -17.47 -5.54
CA ASN A 48 13.66 -18.65 -4.75
C ASN A 48 12.79 -19.77 -5.33
N THR A 49 13.38 -20.61 -6.16
CA THR A 49 12.75 -21.65 -6.98
C THR A 49 12.08 -22.79 -6.18
N SER A 50 11.66 -22.58 -4.93
CA SER A 50 11.16 -23.67 -4.08
C SER A 50 10.14 -23.31 -3.00
N THR A 51 9.60 -22.09 -2.87
CA THR A 51 8.62 -21.82 -1.80
C THR A 51 7.55 -20.80 -2.22
N SER A 52 6.31 -21.18 -2.02
CA SER A 52 5.08 -20.60 -2.56
C SER A 52 4.59 -19.34 -1.82
N LEU A 53 5.37 -18.26 -1.69
CA LEU A 53 4.89 -16.97 -1.16
C LEU A 53 5.73 -15.77 -1.67
N PRO A 54 5.16 -14.54 -1.73
CA PRO A 54 5.85 -13.36 -2.26
C PRO A 54 6.98 -12.91 -1.32
N THR A 55 8.10 -12.48 -1.91
CA THR A 55 9.40 -12.41 -1.23
C THR A 55 9.56 -11.30 -0.20
N ASN A 56 8.73 -10.25 -0.20
CA ASN A 56 8.76 -9.17 0.81
C ASN A 56 7.44 -8.36 0.87
N PHE A 57 6.40 -8.70 0.09
CA PHE A 57 5.16 -7.91 0.02
C PHE A 57 4.24 -8.27 1.19
N LEU A 58 3.68 -7.27 1.86
CA LEU A 58 2.79 -7.46 3.00
C LEU A 58 1.33 -7.20 2.63
N THR A 59 1.03 -5.97 2.19
CA THR A 59 -0.32 -5.51 1.86
C THR A 59 -0.24 -4.20 1.07
N SER A 60 -1.37 -3.67 0.63
CA SER A 60 -1.49 -2.34 0.01
C SER A 60 -2.38 -1.43 0.87
N VAL A 61 -2.13 -0.12 0.80
CA VAL A 61 -2.98 0.90 1.42
C VAL A 61 -3.37 1.97 0.40
N TYR A 62 -4.55 2.55 0.56
CA TYR A 62 -5.04 3.62 -0.31
C TYR A 62 -4.60 4.98 0.25
N LEU A 63 -3.84 5.72 -0.54
CA LEU A 63 -3.35 7.06 -0.20
C LEU A 63 -4.00 8.11 -1.10
N SER A 64 -4.48 9.20 -0.51
CA SER A 64 -4.91 10.39 -1.26
C SER A 64 -3.70 11.13 -1.80
N THR A 65 -3.68 11.43 -3.10
CA THR A 65 -2.52 12.02 -3.80
C THR A 65 -2.96 13.11 -4.77
N ALA A 66 -2.15 14.15 -4.94
CA ALA A 66 -2.43 15.23 -5.89
C ALA A 66 -2.14 14.85 -7.35
N LYS A 67 -1.40 13.76 -7.59
CA LYS A 67 -1.01 13.29 -8.91
C LYS A 67 -1.67 11.95 -9.22
N PRO A 68 -1.92 11.63 -10.50
CA PRO A 68 -2.56 10.36 -10.86
C PRO A 68 -1.73 9.16 -10.42
N PRO A 69 -2.36 7.99 -10.16
CA PRO A 69 -1.67 6.79 -9.69
C PRO A 69 -0.53 6.34 -10.62
N SER A 70 -0.69 6.56 -11.92
CA SER A 70 0.33 6.24 -12.95
C SER A 70 1.68 6.92 -12.69
N HIS A 71 1.69 8.12 -12.09
CA HIS A 71 2.91 8.82 -11.72
C HIS A 71 3.68 8.03 -10.64
N TRP A 72 2.98 7.59 -9.60
CA TRP A 72 3.57 6.88 -8.47
C TRP A 72 3.98 5.45 -8.83
N ILE A 73 3.19 4.77 -9.68
CA ILE A 73 3.50 3.45 -10.22
C ILE A 73 4.78 3.49 -11.07
N SER A 74 4.90 4.46 -11.98
CA SER A 74 6.09 4.59 -12.85
C SER A 74 7.35 4.92 -12.05
N MET A 75 7.22 5.64 -10.93
CA MET A 75 8.30 5.91 -9.99
C MET A 75 8.60 4.75 -9.03
N GLN A 76 7.82 3.66 -9.07
CA GLN A 76 7.95 2.51 -8.17
C GLN A 76 7.93 2.91 -6.69
N VAL A 77 7.03 3.84 -6.34
CA VAL A 77 6.84 4.26 -4.94
C VAL A 77 6.17 3.15 -4.15
N ALA A 78 6.72 2.90 -2.97
CA ALA A 78 6.23 1.91 -2.03
C ALA A 78 6.51 2.38 -0.61
N LEU A 79 5.71 1.88 0.34
CA LEU A 79 5.99 1.99 1.76
C LEU A 79 6.89 0.84 2.19
N LEU A 80 7.81 1.13 3.10
CA LEU A 80 8.73 0.16 3.67
C LEU A 80 8.52 0.10 5.17
N CYS A 81 8.49 -1.11 5.71
CA CYS A 81 8.58 -1.27 7.15
C CYS A 81 9.99 -0.90 7.62
N GLU A 82 10.07 0.01 8.58
CA GLU A 82 11.31 0.25 9.31
C GLU A 82 11.46 -0.84 10.38
N LYS A 83 12.62 -1.51 10.40
CA LYS A 83 12.98 -2.38 11.49
C LYS A 83 13.51 -1.50 12.61
N ASN A 84 12.74 -1.36 13.69
CA ASN A 84 13.24 -0.81 14.94
C ASN A 84 14.25 -1.81 15.55
N GLU A 85 15.53 -1.43 15.54
CA GLU A 85 16.59 -2.12 16.31
C GLU A 85 16.60 -1.64 17.77
#